data_AF-A0A519T3I1-F1
#
_entry.id   AF-A0A519T3I1-F1
#
_cell.length_a   1.000
_cell.length_b   1.000
_cell.length_c   1.000
_cell.angle_alpha   90.00
_cell.angle_beta   90.00
_cell.angle_gamma   90.00
#
_symmetry.space_group_name_H-M   'P 1'
#
loop_
_entity.id
_entity.type
_entity.pdbx_description
1 polymer ?
#
loop_
_entity_poly.entity_id
_entity_poly.type
_entity_poly.pdbx_seq_one_letter_code
_entity_poly.pdbx_strand_id
1 'polypeptide(L)'
;MKQLFLFLAVGLASCATHDPAPLLPSLALPIQGDTWNLTQQTVVATDHLSRVATTVTTTPPPGAYSIHFDAKGMYHVFTGGARQDDYYAYDGKIITLLGAIGASATRELTISSVTAAQLVTVEHGEDNTATYQSTSTFTR
;
A
#
# COMPACT_ATOMS: atom_id res chain seq x y z
N MET A 1 -27.41 17.35 -53.67
CA MET A 1 -26.19 16.58 -54.05
C MET A 1 -24.98 17.30 -53.45
N LYS A 2 -23.96 16.58 -52.96
CA LYS A 2 -22.71 17.11 -52.30
C LYS A 2 -23.00 17.81 -50.93
N GLN A 3 -22.21 17.79 -49.84
CA GLN A 3 -20.76 17.65 -49.53
C GLN A 3 -19.91 18.88 -49.99
N LEU A 4 -18.88 19.42 -49.30
CA LEU A 4 -18.15 19.26 -48.00
C LEU A 4 -17.40 20.62 -47.75
N PHE A 5 -16.76 21.06 -46.64
CA PHE A 5 -16.30 20.54 -45.33
C PHE A 5 -17.01 21.30 -44.14
N LEU A 6 -16.56 21.65 -42.91
CA LEU A 6 -15.26 21.89 -42.18
C LEU A 6 -14.40 23.06 -42.73
N PHE A 7 -13.63 23.85 -41.97
CA PHE A 7 -13.14 23.87 -40.56
C PHE A 7 -13.58 25.17 -39.82
N LEU A 8 -13.89 25.25 -38.52
CA LEU A 8 -13.20 24.89 -37.26
C LEU A 8 -12.11 25.88 -36.79
N ALA A 9 -12.42 26.67 -35.76
CA ALA A 9 -11.45 27.37 -34.90
C ALA A 9 -12.11 27.84 -33.57
N VAL A 10 -12.50 26.90 -32.69
CA VAL A 10 -12.90 27.23 -31.30
C VAL A 10 -11.70 26.99 -30.40
N GLY A 11 -11.29 28.02 -29.63
CA GLY A 11 -10.15 27.92 -28.74
C GLY A 11 -10.42 26.98 -27.57
N LEU A 12 -9.61 25.93 -27.43
CA LEU A 12 -9.60 25.07 -26.25
C LEU A 12 -8.92 25.81 -25.10
N ALA A 13 -9.71 26.29 -24.13
CA ALA A 13 -9.18 26.70 -22.84
C ALA A 13 -8.58 25.46 -22.14
N SER A 14 -7.28 25.46 -21.92
CA SER A 14 -6.55 24.31 -21.37
C SER A 14 -6.76 24.20 -19.85
N CYS A 15 -7.95 23.81 -19.43
CA CYS A 15 -8.14 23.14 -18.15
C CYS A 15 -7.38 21.81 -18.22
N ALA A 16 -6.16 21.79 -17.70
CA ALA A 16 -5.42 20.56 -17.48
C ALA A 16 -6.11 19.77 -16.36
N THR A 17 -7.15 19.02 -16.72
CA THR A 17 -7.72 17.99 -15.86
C THR A 17 -6.61 17.02 -15.49
N HIS A 18 -6.28 16.97 -14.20
CA HIS A 18 -5.37 15.99 -13.63
C HIS A 18 -5.95 14.60 -13.93
N ASP A 19 -5.35 13.92 -14.91
CA ASP A 19 -5.86 12.67 -15.45
C ASP A 19 -5.74 11.58 -14.37
N PRO A 20 -6.84 11.06 -13.81
CA PRO A 20 -6.77 10.07 -12.75
C PRO A 20 -6.13 8.80 -13.30
N ALA A 21 -5.16 8.25 -12.57
CA ALA A 21 -4.45 7.03 -12.98
C ALA A 21 -5.46 5.93 -13.38
N PRO A 22 -5.19 5.17 -14.46
CA PRO A 22 -6.18 4.32 -15.10
C PRO A 22 -6.77 3.31 -14.11
N LEU A 23 -8.05 3.47 -13.81
CA LEU A 23 -8.80 2.61 -12.90
C LEU A 23 -8.78 1.17 -13.43
N LEU A 24 -7.98 0.32 -12.78
CA LEU A 24 -7.98 -1.11 -13.04
C LEU A 24 -9.38 -1.67 -12.78
N PRO A 25 -9.90 -2.57 -13.64
CA PRO A 25 -11.26 -3.10 -13.51
C PRO A 25 -11.41 -3.83 -12.17
N SER A 26 -12.42 -3.44 -11.39
CA SER A 26 -12.60 -3.83 -9.98
C SER A 26 -13.04 -5.28 -9.82
N LEU A 27 -12.12 -6.22 -10.02
CA LEU A 27 -12.14 -7.49 -9.30
C LEU A 27 -11.85 -7.17 -7.84
N ALA A 28 -12.81 -7.43 -6.95
CA ALA A 28 -12.64 -7.17 -5.52
C ALA A 28 -11.46 -7.99 -4.98
N LEU A 29 -10.39 -7.29 -4.58
CA LEU A 29 -9.18 -7.92 -4.09
C LEU A 29 -9.45 -8.58 -2.73
N PRO A 30 -8.78 -9.69 -2.36
CA PRO A 30 -9.04 -10.37 -1.07
C PRO A 30 -8.71 -9.50 0.16
N ILE A 31 -7.99 -8.40 -0.04
CA ILE A 31 -7.62 -7.39 0.96
C ILE A 31 -8.54 -6.15 1.00
N GLN A 32 -9.39 -5.94 -0.02
CA GLN A 32 -10.17 -4.71 -0.19
C GLN A 32 -11.44 -4.67 0.67
N GLY A 33 -11.87 -3.45 1.02
CA GLY A 33 -13.16 -3.15 1.64
C GLY A 33 -13.21 -3.32 3.15
N ASP A 34 -12.24 -4.02 3.74
CA ASP A 34 -12.13 -4.26 5.18
C ASP A 34 -10.96 -3.52 5.83
N THR A 35 -11.03 -3.37 7.16
CA THR A 35 -9.98 -2.77 7.98
C THR A 35 -9.20 -3.86 8.73
N TRP A 36 -7.94 -4.01 8.35
CA TRP A 36 -6.99 -5.00 8.89
C TRP A 36 -6.26 -4.42 10.11
N ASN A 37 -6.55 -4.94 11.30
CA ASN A 37 -5.94 -4.52 12.56
C ASN A 37 -4.67 -5.34 12.82
N LEU A 38 -3.55 -4.70 13.11
CA LEU A 38 -2.30 -5.40 13.42
C LEU A 38 -2.43 -6.10 14.77
N THR A 39 -2.16 -7.41 14.82
CA THR A 39 -2.21 -8.20 16.06
C THR A 39 -0.83 -8.72 16.48
N GLN A 40 0.08 -8.92 15.53
CA GLN A 40 1.48 -9.23 15.82
C GLN A 40 2.38 -8.70 14.71
N GLN A 41 3.54 -8.15 15.08
CA GLN A 41 4.66 -7.91 14.17
C GLN A 41 5.89 -8.64 14.69
N THR A 42 6.64 -9.30 13.82
CA THR A 42 7.92 -9.93 14.13
C THR A 42 8.96 -9.43 13.15
N VAL A 43 9.96 -8.70 13.66
CA VAL A 43 11.09 -8.17 12.90
C VAL A 43 12.32 -9.03 13.18
N VAL A 44 12.96 -9.51 12.11
CA VAL A 44 14.30 -10.10 12.14
C VAL A 44 15.26 -9.09 11.52
N ALA A 45 16.23 -8.63 12.30
CA ALA A 45 17.28 -7.72 11.84
C ALA A 45 18.63 -8.47 11.86
N THR A 46 19.39 -8.45 10.76
CA THR A 46 20.73 -9.07 10.68
C THR A 46 21.79 -8.00 10.51
N ASP A 47 22.60 -7.80 11.55
CA ASP A 47 23.65 -6.78 11.59
C ASP A 47 24.77 -7.08 10.57
N HIS A 48 25.21 -6.06 9.84
CA HIS A 48 26.16 -6.18 8.73
C HIS A 48 27.60 -6.47 9.18
N LEU A 49 27.96 -6.12 10.41
CA LEU A 49 29.33 -6.27 10.93
C LEU A 49 29.56 -7.63 11.59
N SER A 50 28.67 -8.00 12.50
CA SER A 50 28.72 -9.24 13.29
C SER A 50 28.02 -10.42 12.64
N ARG A 51 27.11 -10.17 11.68
CA ARG A 51 26.21 -11.17 11.06
C ARG A 51 25.29 -11.90 12.05
N VAL A 52 25.08 -11.31 13.23
CA VAL A 52 24.11 -11.80 14.22
C VAL A 52 22.71 -11.35 13.83
N ALA A 53 21.77 -12.30 13.80
CA ALA A 53 20.34 -12.02 13.66
C ALA A 53 19.70 -11.78 15.04
N THR A 54 18.96 -10.68 15.17
CA THR A 54 18.15 -10.34 16.34
C THR A 54 16.67 -10.37 15.94
N THR A 55 15.86 -11.10 16.71
CA THR A 55 14.41 -11.21 16.48
C THR A 55 13.65 -10.47 17.58
N VAL A 56 12.76 -9.56 17.18
CA VAL A 56 11.85 -8.83 18.07
C VAL A 56 10.41 -9.12 17.65
N THR A 57 9.58 -9.60 18.57
CA THR A 57 8.13 -9.75 18.36
C THR A 57 7.38 -8.77 19.23
N THR A 58 6.45 -8.04 18.64
CA THR A 58 5.55 -7.10 19.31
C THR A 58 4.09 -7.51 19.09
N THR A 59 3.28 -7.30 20.13
CA THR A 59 1.81 -7.43 20.09
C THR A 59 1.27 -6.05 20.46
N PRO A 60 0.85 -5.22 19.49
CA PRO A 60 0.32 -3.90 19.78
C PRO A 60 -1.03 -4.00 20.52
N PRO A 61 -1.43 -2.95 21.29
CA PRO A 61 -2.79 -2.88 21.82
C PRO A 61 -3.84 -2.93 20.70
N PRO A 62 -5.03 -3.52 20.93
CA PRO A 62 -6.09 -3.56 19.93
C PRO A 62 -6.43 -2.18 19.36
N GLY A 63 -6.41 -2.05 18.03
CA GLY A 63 -6.67 -0.78 17.33
C GLY A 63 -5.54 0.25 17.36
N ALA A 64 -4.37 -0.06 17.93
CA ALA A 64 -3.23 0.88 17.95
C ALA A 64 -2.62 1.09 16.56
N TYR A 65 -2.69 0.09 15.67
CA TYR A 65 -2.39 0.18 14.24
C TYR A 65 -3.43 -0.61 13.44
N SER A 66 -3.98 -0.02 12.38
CA SER A 66 -4.76 -0.72 11.36
C SER A 66 -4.58 -0.13 9.97
N ILE A 67 -4.87 -0.92 8.93
CA ILE A 67 -4.81 -0.52 7.52
C ILE A 67 -6.09 -0.93 6.79
N HIS A 68 -6.67 -0.01 6.02
CA HIS A 68 -7.82 -0.25 5.15
C HIS A 68 -7.39 -0.08 3.69
N PHE A 69 -7.85 -0.98 2.80
CA PHE A 69 -7.60 -0.88 1.36
C PHE A 69 -8.91 -0.63 0.61
N ASP A 70 -9.04 0.53 -0.03
CA ASP A 70 -10.24 0.92 -0.76
C ASP A 70 -10.25 0.35 -2.20
N ALA A 71 -11.42 0.35 -2.84
CA ALA A 71 -11.62 -0.19 -4.19
C ALA A 71 -11.15 0.73 -5.33
N LYS A 72 -10.55 1.90 -5.01
CA LYS A 72 -10.07 2.92 -5.97
C LYS A 72 -8.55 3.01 -6.01
N GLY A 73 -7.84 2.25 -5.17
CA GLY A 73 -6.38 2.30 -5.06
C GLY A 73 -5.87 3.23 -3.94
N MET A 74 -6.72 3.67 -3.01
CA MET A 74 -6.30 4.35 -1.78
C MET A 74 -6.12 3.35 -0.64
N TYR A 75 -5.10 3.55 0.19
CA TYR A 75 -5.04 2.93 1.51
C TYR A 75 -5.13 3.98 2.62
N HIS A 76 -5.65 3.56 3.77
CA HIS A 76 -5.75 4.38 4.98
C HIS A 76 -5.05 3.66 6.13
N VAL A 77 -3.97 4.22 6.65
CA VAL A 77 -3.34 3.74 7.89
C VAL A 77 -3.87 4.56 9.05
N PHE A 78 -4.31 3.86 10.10
CA PHE A 78 -4.65 4.46 11.39
C PHE A 78 -3.57 4.06 12.41
N THR A 79 -2.98 5.03 13.09
CA THR A 79 -1.95 4.80 14.12
C THR A 79 -2.19 5.74 15.29
N GLY A 80 -2.49 5.19 16.47
CA GLY A 80 -2.74 5.98 17.68
C GLY A 80 -3.88 7.02 17.57
N GLY A 81 -4.81 6.84 16.64
CA GLY A 81 -5.90 7.79 16.33
C GLY A 81 -5.56 8.83 15.25
N ALA A 82 -4.31 8.94 14.80
CA ALA A 82 -3.97 9.66 13.57
C ALA A 82 -4.32 8.80 12.34
N ARG A 83 -4.68 9.44 11.23
CA ARG A 83 -4.98 8.81 9.93
C ARG A 83 -4.03 9.35 8.85
N GLN A 84 -3.48 8.45 8.05
CA GLN A 84 -2.66 8.74 6.86
C GLN A 84 -3.35 8.13 5.63
N ASP A 85 -3.49 8.93 4.56
CA ASP A 85 -4.16 8.56 3.31
C ASP A 85 -3.17 8.65 2.15
N ASP A 86 -2.98 7.52 1.47
CA ASP A 86 -1.95 7.30 0.44
C ASP A 86 -2.48 6.36 -0.66
N TYR A 87 -1.70 6.10 -1.72
CA TYR A 87 -2.08 5.21 -2.81
C TYR A 87 -1.45 3.81 -2.66
N TYR A 88 -2.08 2.76 -3.20
CA TYR A 88 -1.44 1.45 -3.36
C TYR A 88 -1.67 0.85 -4.74
N ALA A 89 -0.73 0.01 -5.17
CA ALA A 89 -0.90 -0.95 -6.25
C ALA A 89 -0.90 -2.38 -5.69
N TYR A 90 -1.49 -3.32 -6.43
CA TYR A 90 -1.52 -4.74 -6.07
C TYR A 90 -1.42 -5.60 -7.33
N ASP A 91 -0.51 -6.58 -7.32
CA ASP A 91 -0.24 -7.45 -8.48
C ASP A 91 -0.82 -8.88 -8.35
N GLY A 92 -1.43 -9.20 -7.21
CA GLY A 92 -1.87 -10.56 -6.85
C GLY A 92 -1.11 -11.19 -5.69
N LYS A 93 0.08 -10.68 -5.34
CA LYS A 93 0.87 -11.11 -4.16
C LYS A 93 1.61 -9.97 -3.45
N ILE A 94 2.01 -8.92 -4.15
CA ILE A 94 2.70 -7.76 -3.60
C ILE A 94 1.71 -6.61 -3.49
N ILE A 95 1.67 -5.95 -2.34
CA ILE A 95 1.02 -4.65 -2.15
C ILE A 95 2.13 -3.60 -2.16
N THR A 96 2.16 -2.76 -3.19
CA THR A 96 3.09 -1.63 -3.27
C THR A 96 2.42 -0.41 -2.66
N LEU A 97 2.85 -0.01 -1.47
CA LEU A 97 2.40 1.23 -0.83
C LEU A 97 3.16 2.42 -1.43
N LEU A 98 2.41 3.37 -1.98
CA LEU A 98 2.90 4.59 -2.62
C LEU A 98 2.52 5.78 -1.72
N GLY A 99 3.47 6.18 -0.88
CA GLY A 99 3.30 7.33 0.00
C GLY A 99 3.11 8.64 -0.76
N ALA A 100 2.47 9.62 -0.11
CA ALA A 100 2.22 10.95 -0.64
C ALA A 100 3.49 11.55 -1.27
N ILE A 101 3.32 12.14 -2.47
CA ILE A 101 4.40 12.51 -3.38
C ILE A 101 5.42 13.41 -2.67
N GLY A 102 6.63 12.86 -2.44
CA GLY A 102 7.75 13.56 -1.81
C GLY A 102 7.91 13.35 -0.29
N ALA A 103 7.04 12.58 0.38
CA ALA A 103 7.02 12.46 1.84
C ALA A 103 7.27 11.04 2.41
N SER A 104 7.20 9.98 1.62
CA SER A 104 7.51 8.62 2.09
C SER A 104 8.06 7.74 0.97
N ALA A 105 8.94 6.80 1.32
CA ALA A 105 9.48 5.82 0.38
C ALA A 105 8.39 4.81 -0.05
N THR A 106 8.51 4.30 -1.28
CA THR A 106 7.73 3.13 -1.73
C THR A 106 8.05 1.94 -0.85
N ARG A 107 7.03 1.21 -0.39
CA ARG A 107 7.17 0.00 0.43
C ARG A 107 6.47 -1.17 -0.25
N GLU A 108 7.10 -2.34 -0.27
CA GLU A 108 6.54 -3.55 -0.88
C GLU A 108 6.23 -4.60 0.19
N LEU A 109 4.93 -4.92 0.33
CA LEU A 109 4.44 -5.92 1.28
C LEU A 109 4.07 -7.19 0.51
N THR A 110 4.88 -8.23 0.62
CA THR A 110 4.57 -9.55 0.04
C THR A 110 3.55 -10.27 0.92
N ILE A 111 2.35 -10.54 0.41
CA ILE A 111 1.35 -11.38 1.08
C ILE A 111 1.89 -12.82 1.15
N SER A 112 2.18 -13.29 2.37
CA SER A 112 2.54 -14.68 2.64
C SER A 112 1.32 -15.55 2.93
N SER A 113 0.22 -14.95 3.42
CA SER A 113 -1.08 -15.61 3.58
C SER A 113 -2.21 -14.57 3.56
N VAL A 114 -3.35 -14.90 2.95
CA VAL A 114 -4.58 -14.12 3.06
C VAL A 114 -5.79 -15.07 3.13
N THR A 115 -6.71 -14.77 4.04
CA THR A 115 -7.90 -15.57 4.34
C THR A 115 -9.08 -14.64 4.66
N ALA A 116 -10.26 -15.21 4.91
CA ALA A 116 -11.45 -14.41 5.24
C ALA A 116 -11.40 -13.65 6.59
N ALA A 117 -10.37 -13.87 7.43
CA ALA A 117 -10.23 -13.24 8.75
C ALA A 117 -8.79 -12.82 9.12
N GLN A 118 -7.78 -13.27 8.37
CA GLN A 118 -6.36 -12.99 8.62
C GLN A 118 -5.62 -12.64 7.31
N LEU A 119 -4.78 -11.60 7.38
CA LEU A 119 -3.80 -11.21 6.37
C LEU A 119 -2.41 -11.27 7.02
N VAL A 120 -1.44 -11.89 6.34
CA VAL A 120 -0.03 -11.91 6.76
C VAL A 120 0.83 -11.38 5.63
N THR A 121 1.63 -10.35 5.93
CA THR A 121 2.54 -9.71 4.97
C THR A 121 3.98 -9.80 5.45
N VAL A 122 4.92 -9.87 4.51
CA VAL A 122 6.35 -9.78 4.75
C VAL A 122 6.89 -8.56 3.99
N GLU A 123 7.57 -7.69 4.71
CA GLU A 123 8.31 -6.55 4.18
C GLU A 123 9.81 -6.81 4.34
N HIS A 124 10.60 -6.44 3.33
CA HIS A 124 12.06 -6.47 3.38
C HIS A 124 12.61 -5.04 3.30
N GLY A 125 13.71 -4.79 4.01
CA GLY A 125 14.41 -3.50 3.97
C GLY A 125 15.89 -3.67 4.31
N GLU A 126 16.67 -2.63 4.08
CA GLU A 126 18.10 -2.58 4.39
C GLU A 126 18.47 -1.14 4.73
N ASP A 127 19.35 -0.95 5.70
CA ASP A 127 20.05 0.30 5.93
C ASP A 127 21.57 0.09 6.02
N ASN A 128 22.32 1.14 6.34
CA ASN A 128 23.78 1.09 6.41
C ASN A 128 24.33 0.11 7.47
N THR A 129 23.47 -0.41 8.37
CA THR A 129 23.84 -1.23 9.53
C THR A 129 23.24 -2.63 9.52
N ALA A 130 22.04 -2.84 8.96
CA ALA A 130 21.40 -4.17 8.94
C ALA A 130 20.44 -4.39 7.77
N THR A 131 20.23 -5.67 7.42
CA THR A 131 19.08 -6.11 6.65
C THR A 131 17.92 -6.47 7.58
N TYR A 132 16.70 -6.20 7.13
CA TYR A 132 15.47 -6.39 7.89
C TYR A 132 14.47 -7.26 7.12
N GLN A 133 13.80 -8.14 7.85
CA GLN A 133 12.55 -8.76 7.43
C GLN A 133 11.50 -8.52 8.50
N SER A 134 10.40 -7.84 8.16
CA SER A 134 9.25 -7.61 9.05
C SER A 134 8.06 -8.45 8.58
N THR A 135 7.68 -9.46 9.37
CA THR A 135 6.44 -10.20 9.18
C THR A 135 5.33 -9.59 10.04
N SER A 136 4.26 -9.11 9.42
CA SER A 136 3.12 -8.48 10.08
C SER A 136 1.85 -9.31 9.89
N THR A 137 1.20 -9.68 10.99
CA THR A 137 -0.06 -10.42 11.04
C THR A 137 -1.20 -9.50 11.43
N PHE A 138 -2.22 -9.44 10.59
CA PHE A 138 -3.42 -8.63 10.77
C PHE A 138 -4.67 -9.50 10.84
N THR A 139 -5.70 -9.00 11.54
CA THR A 139 -7.04 -9.60 11.56
C THR A 139 -8.12 -8.55 11.34
N ARG A 140 -9.27 -8.97 10.81
CA ARG A 140 -10.48 -8.16 10.64
C ARG A 140 -11.64 -8.79 11.41
#